data_AF-A0A645DSI7-F1
#
_entry.id   AF-A0A645DSI7-F1
#
_cell.length_a   1.000
_cell.length_b   1.000
_cell.length_c   1.000
_cell.angle_alpha   90.00
_cell.angle_beta   90.00
_cell.angle_gamma   90.00
#
_symmetry.space_group_name_H-M   'P 1'
#
loop_
_entity.id
_entity.type
_entity.pdbx_description
1 polymer ?
#
loop_
_entity_poly.entity_id
_entity_poly.type
_entity_poly.pdbx_seq_one_letter_code
_entity_poly.pdbx_strand_id
1 'polypeptide(L)'
;MAALLTTVLYAVAGVLLAYFVTGYAITGSIDTSGASNPLLKNAVPQGGAWFANYATHPALWVVPALGLAGPVIAALCLAMRRPLAALLAGGVGIAGIVASVGVSMFPFILPSSVNPSASLTVWDSSSSHLTLFIMLVSTVIFMPIILAYTSWVFSVLRGKVDPEAIQDGKGHAY
;
A
#
# COMPACT_ATOMS: atom_id res chain seq x y z
N MET A 1 -3.39 -0.99 22.66
CA MET A 1 -4.67 -1.60 22.21
C MET A 1 -4.85 -1.49 20.70
N ALA A 2 -4.71 -0.30 20.09
CA ALA A 2 -4.83 -0.11 18.64
C ALA A 2 -3.98 -1.09 17.81
N ALA A 3 -2.69 -1.25 18.13
CA ALA A 3 -1.80 -2.17 17.42
C ALA A 3 -2.29 -3.62 17.37
N LEU A 4 -2.77 -4.16 18.50
CA LEU A 4 -3.31 -5.53 18.55
C LEU A 4 -4.58 -5.66 17.72
N LEU A 5 -5.47 -4.66 17.80
CA LEU A 5 -6.71 -4.63 17.05
C LEU A 5 -6.44 -4.55 15.54
N THR A 6 -5.47 -3.73 15.09
CA THR A 6 -5.04 -3.67 13.70
C THR A 6 -4.52 -5.03 13.21
N THR A 7 -3.64 -5.68 13.97
CA THR A 7 -3.09 -6.99 13.59
C THR A 7 -4.19 -8.05 13.50
N VAL A 8 -5.10 -8.12 14.47
CA VAL A 8 -6.20 -9.09 14.49
C VAL A 8 -7.16 -8.85 13.33
N LEU A 9 -7.60 -7.61 13.12
CA LEU A 9 -8.50 -7.28 12.02
C LEU A 9 -7.86 -7.55 10.66
N TYR A 10 -6.57 -7.25 10.51
CA TYR A 10 -5.86 -7.52 9.26
C TYR A 10 -5.72 -9.04 9.00
N ALA A 11 -5.41 -9.83 10.03
CA ALA A 11 -5.38 -11.29 9.91
C ALA A 11 -6.76 -11.86 9.55
N VAL A 12 -7.82 -11.40 10.21
CA VAL A 12 -9.20 -11.80 9.91
C VAL A 12 -9.58 -11.40 8.49
N ALA A 13 -9.22 -10.20 8.03
CA ALA A 13 -9.47 -9.75 6.67
C ALA A 13 -8.77 -10.67 5.64
N GLY A 14 -7.52 -11.08 5.88
CA GLY A 14 -6.81 -12.03 5.02
C GLY A 14 -7.49 -13.39 4.95
N VAL A 15 -7.96 -13.91 6.09
CA VAL A 15 -8.74 -15.17 6.15
C VAL A 15 -10.06 -15.01 5.39
N LEU A 16 -10.80 -13.93 5.62
CA LEU A 16 -12.06 -13.66 4.91
C LEU A 16 -11.84 -13.57 3.40
N LEU A 17 -10.75 -12.95 2.97
CA LEU A 17 -10.38 -12.83 1.56
C LEU A 17 -10.08 -14.21 0.94
N ALA A 18 -9.47 -15.13 1.69
CA ALA A 18 -9.18 -16.49 1.22
C ALA A 18 -10.43 -17.35 1.01
N TYR A 19 -11.46 -17.19 1.86
CA TYR A 19 -12.62 -18.08 1.85
C TYR A 19 -13.88 -17.47 1.21
N PHE A 20 -14.08 -16.15 1.30
CA PHE A 20 -15.34 -15.51 0.92
C PHE A 20 -15.24 -14.60 -0.30
N VAL A 21 -14.02 -14.26 -0.76
CA VAL A 21 -13.83 -13.32 -1.87
C VAL A 21 -13.32 -14.04 -3.10
N THR A 22 -14.14 -14.04 -4.15
CA THR A 22 -13.73 -14.52 -5.47
C THR A 22 -12.76 -13.53 -6.11
N GLY A 23 -11.62 -14.02 -6.59
CA GLY A 23 -10.66 -13.23 -7.35
C GLY A 23 -10.95 -13.27 -8.85
N TYR A 24 -10.13 -12.56 -9.62
CA TYR A 24 -10.23 -12.54 -11.07
C TYR A 24 -8.89 -12.93 -11.67
N ALA A 25 -8.93 -13.72 -12.74
CA ALA A 25 -7.73 -14.13 -13.48
C ALA A 25 -7.90 -13.84 -14.97
N ILE A 26 -6.81 -13.49 -15.63
CA ILE A 26 -6.77 -13.26 -17.08
C ILE A 26 -6.43 -14.60 -17.74
N THR A 27 -7.29 -15.08 -18.63
CA THR A 27 -7.17 -16.42 -19.24
C THR A 27 -6.55 -16.40 -20.64
N GLY A 28 -6.10 -15.24 -21.12
CA GLY A 28 -5.49 -15.05 -22.44
C GLY A 28 -4.10 -14.43 -22.39
N SER A 29 -3.42 -14.37 -23.54
CA SER A 29 -2.14 -13.67 -23.69
C SER A 29 -2.35 -12.16 -23.58
N ILE A 30 -1.62 -11.51 -22.67
CA ILE A 30 -1.61 -10.06 -22.52
C ILE A 30 -0.52 -9.49 -23.44
N ASP A 31 -0.91 -8.71 -24.44
CA ASP A 31 0.05 -7.90 -25.19
C ASP A 31 0.38 -6.64 -24.39
N THR A 32 1.56 -6.62 -23.76
CA THR A 32 2.04 -5.50 -22.95
C THR A 32 2.47 -4.29 -23.78
N SER A 33 2.56 -4.43 -25.11
CA SER A 33 2.93 -3.38 -26.06
C SER A 33 1.76 -2.87 -26.90
N GLY A 34 0.59 -3.49 -26.74
CA GLY A 34 -0.63 -3.15 -27.46
C GLY A 34 -1.25 -1.83 -26.99
N ALA A 35 -2.30 -1.41 -27.68
CA ALA A 35 -3.06 -0.23 -27.27
C ALA A 35 -3.76 -0.47 -25.92
N SER A 36 -3.84 0.58 -25.09
CA SER A 36 -4.59 0.59 -23.83
C SER A 36 -6.09 0.42 -24.09
N ASN A 37 -6.56 -0.83 -24.19
CA ASN A 37 -7.96 -1.15 -24.44
C ASN A 37 -8.43 -2.34 -23.57
N PRO A 38 -9.35 -2.12 -22.61
CA PRO A 38 -9.80 -3.16 -21.69
C PRO A 38 -10.65 -4.23 -22.35
N LEU A 39 -11.21 -3.99 -23.54
CA LEU A 39 -12.05 -4.97 -24.24
C LEU A 39 -11.25 -6.07 -24.93
N LEU A 40 -9.92 -5.94 -25.01
CA LEU A 40 -9.05 -6.90 -25.70
C LEU A 40 -8.65 -8.10 -24.83
N LYS A 41 -9.06 -8.13 -23.55
CA LYS A 41 -8.74 -9.22 -22.63
C LYS A 41 -9.97 -10.06 -22.27
N ASN A 42 -9.69 -11.31 -21.90
CA ASN A 42 -10.67 -12.19 -21.28
C ASN A 42 -10.27 -12.38 -19.81
N ALA A 43 -11.13 -11.93 -18.91
CA ALA A 43 -10.97 -12.14 -17.48
C ALA A 43 -12.16 -12.97 -16.96
N VAL A 44 -11.87 -13.90 -16.06
CA VAL A 44 -12.86 -14.83 -15.51
C VAL A 44 -12.75 -14.81 -13.99
N PRO A 45 -13.88 -14.83 -13.24
CA PRO A 45 -13.83 -15.02 -11.81
C PRO A 45 -13.22 -16.38 -11.47
N GLN A 46 -12.18 -16.38 -10.64
CA GLN A 46 -11.48 -17.59 -10.20
C GLN A 46 -11.26 -17.55 -8.69
N GLY A 47 -11.70 -18.61 -8.01
CA GLY A 47 -11.47 -18.78 -6.58
C GLY A 47 -9.97 -18.82 -6.26
N GLY A 48 -9.55 -18.07 -5.24
CA GLY A 48 -8.16 -18.01 -4.81
C GLY A 48 -7.21 -17.22 -5.72
N ALA A 49 -7.69 -16.56 -6.78
CA ALA A 49 -6.81 -15.83 -7.71
C ALA A 49 -5.99 -14.71 -7.04
N TRP A 50 -6.52 -14.07 -6.00
CA TRP A 50 -5.79 -13.07 -5.22
C TRP A 50 -4.56 -13.63 -4.47
N PHE A 51 -4.52 -14.94 -4.24
CA PHE A 51 -3.37 -15.62 -3.63
C PHE A 51 -2.42 -16.25 -4.65
N ALA A 52 -2.76 -16.24 -5.94
CA ALA A 52 -1.96 -16.86 -6.99
C ALA A 52 -0.56 -16.23 -7.08
N ASN A 53 -0.45 -14.91 -6.93
CA ASN A 53 0.84 -14.20 -6.95
C ASN A 53 1.79 -14.65 -5.83
N TYR A 54 1.24 -14.93 -4.65
CA TYR A 54 2.03 -15.43 -3.52
C TYR A 54 2.49 -16.87 -3.72
N ALA A 55 1.71 -17.67 -4.47
CA ALA A 55 2.09 -19.03 -4.84
C ALA A 55 3.19 -19.05 -5.91
N THR A 56 3.13 -18.16 -6.90
CA THR A 56 4.13 -18.07 -7.97
C THR A 56 5.43 -17.43 -7.51
N HIS A 57 5.35 -16.41 -6.64
CA HIS A 57 6.50 -15.72 -6.08
C HIS A 57 6.44 -15.71 -4.54
N PRO A 58 6.97 -16.74 -3.87
CA PRO A 58 6.91 -16.86 -2.41
C PRO A 58 7.55 -15.69 -1.64
N ALA A 59 8.50 -14.98 -2.24
CA ALA A 59 9.10 -13.78 -1.65
C ALA A 59 8.06 -12.68 -1.35
N LEU A 60 6.93 -12.66 -2.06
CA LEU A 60 5.86 -11.70 -1.85
C LEU A 60 5.17 -11.84 -0.49
N TRP A 61 5.29 -12.99 0.18
CA TRP A 61 4.78 -13.19 1.55
C TRP A 61 5.42 -12.25 2.57
N VAL A 62 6.58 -11.66 2.27
CA VAL A 62 7.19 -10.63 3.11
C VAL A 62 6.24 -9.44 3.29
N VAL A 63 5.44 -9.10 2.28
CA VAL A 63 4.56 -7.93 2.31
C VAL A 63 3.44 -8.06 3.37
N PRO A 64 2.58 -9.10 3.35
CA PRO A 64 1.60 -9.30 4.42
C PRO A 64 2.26 -9.63 5.77
N ALA A 65 3.44 -10.26 5.77
CA ALA A 65 4.20 -10.47 7.01
C ALA A 65 4.61 -9.15 7.67
N LEU A 66 5.06 -8.15 6.90
CA LEU A 66 5.34 -6.80 7.39
C LEU A 66 4.05 -6.12 7.89
N GLY A 67 2.93 -6.32 7.21
CA GLY A 67 1.62 -5.80 7.65
C GLY A 67 1.16 -6.36 9.00
N LEU A 68 1.43 -7.64 9.27
CA LEU A 68 1.12 -8.28 10.56
C LEU A 68 2.13 -7.93 11.65
N ALA A 69 3.43 -7.96 11.33
CA ALA A 69 4.51 -7.75 12.28
C ALA A 69 4.70 -6.28 12.66
N GLY A 70 4.49 -5.35 11.73
CA GLY A 70 4.74 -3.91 11.93
C GLY A 70 4.00 -3.32 13.14
N PRO A 71 2.66 -3.50 13.28
CA PRO A 71 1.94 -3.01 14.46
C PRO A 71 2.40 -3.66 15.77
N VAL A 72 2.73 -4.96 15.76
CA VAL A 72 3.23 -5.67 16.95
C VAL A 72 4.59 -5.14 17.37
N ILE A 73 5.52 -4.98 16.42
CA ILE A 73 6.84 -4.41 16.65
C ILE A 73 6.71 -2.96 17.13
N ALA A 74 5.78 -2.18 16.57
CA ALA A 74 5.51 -0.82 17.02
C ALA A 74 5.05 -0.79 18.48
N ALA A 75 4.15 -1.69 18.89
CA ALA A 75 3.71 -1.81 20.28
C ALA A 75 4.85 -2.17 21.24
N LEU A 76 5.72 -3.11 20.84
CA LEU A 76 6.90 -3.48 21.62
C LEU A 76 7.90 -2.32 21.73
N CYS A 77 8.16 -1.60 20.64
CA CYS A 77 9.03 -0.42 20.64
C CYS A 77 8.49 0.71 21.54
N LEU A 78 7.16 0.89 21.60
CA LEU A 78 6.52 1.83 22.53
C LEU A 78 6.72 1.38 23.98
N ALA A 79 6.53 0.09 24.27
CA ALA A 79 6.77 -0.46 25.61
C ALA A 79 8.25 -0.29 26.05
N MET A 80 9.19 -0.41 25.11
CA MET A 80 10.63 -0.18 25.32
C MET A 80 11.03 1.31 25.34
N ARG A 81 10.06 2.25 25.28
CA ARG A 81 10.30 3.70 25.25
C ARG A 81 11.20 4.15 24.10
N ARG A 82 11.12 3.49 22.94
CA ARG A 82 11.84 3.84 21.69
C ARG A 82 10.88 4.44 20.66
N PRO A 83 10.51 5.74 20.76
CA PRO A 83 9.44 6.33 19.96
C PRO A 83 9.74 6.37 18.46
N LEU A 84 10.99 6.62 18.06
CA LEU A 84 11.38 6.62 16.64
C LEU A 84 11.24 5.23 16.01
N ALA A 85 11.70 4.19 16.71
CA ALA A 85 11.57 2.81 16.23
C ALA A 85 10.10 2.38 16.16
N ALA A 86 9.26 2.84 17.10
CA ALA A 86 7.82 2.61 17.06
C ALA A 86 7.15 3.28 15.85
N LEU A 87 7.52 4.53 15.55
CA LEU A 87 7.00 5.26 14.40
C LEU A 87 7.36 4.58 13.08
N LEU A 88 8.63 4.20 12.92
CA LEU A 88 9.11 3.52 11.72
C LEU A 88 8.45 2.15 11.55
N ALA A 89 8.37 1.35 12.61
CA ALA A 89 7.71 0.04 12.58
C ALA A 89 6.21 0.15 12.25
N GLY A 90 5.53 1.16 12.79
CA GLY A 90 4.13 1.46 12.47
C GLY A 90 3.96 1.87 11.01
N GLY A 91 4.83 2.75 10.51
CA GLY A 91 4.83 3.17 9.10
C GLY A 91 5.06 2.01 8.13
N VAL A 92 6.04 1.14 8.43
CA VAL A 92 6.29 -0.07 7.65
C VAL A 92 5.11 -1.05 7.71
N GLY A 93 4.47 -1.18 8.87
CA GLY A 93 3.26 -2.00 9.01
C GLY A 93 2.11 -1.50 8.13
N ILE A 94 1.84 -0.19 8.15
CA ILE A 94 0.82 0.43 7.29
C ILE A 94 1.18 0.23 5.81
N ALA A 95 2.44 0.48 5.43
CA ALA A 95 2.91 0.26 4.08
C ALA A 95 2.76 -1.21 3.64
N GLY A 96 3.07 -2.17 4.51
CA GLY A 96 2.88 -3.60 4.25
C GLY A 96 1.42 -3.99 4.05
N ILE A 97 0.50 -3.44 4.87
CA ILE A 97 -0.94 -3.65 4.71
C ILE A 97 -1.40 -3.12 3.34
N VAL A 98 -1.05 -1.88 2.97
CA VAL A 98 -1.45 -1.29 1.69
C VAL A 98 -0.82 -2.04 0.51
N ALA A 99 0.47 -2.36 0.59
CA ALA A 99 1.17 -3.09 -0.45
C ALA A 99 0.62 -4.51 -0.62
N SER A 100 0.13 -5.17 0.45
CA SER A 100 -0.48 -6.50 0.33
C SER A 100 -1.71 -6.51 -0.56
N VAL A 101 -2.51 -5.45 -0.54
CA VAL A 101 -3.65 -5.29 -1.44
C VAL A 101 -3.17 -5.19 -2.88
N GLY A 102 -2.16 -4.35 -3.15
CA GLY A 102 -1.59 -4.18 -4.48
C GLY A 102 -0.97 -5.48 -5.03
N VAL A 103 -0.24 -6.21 -4.18
CA VAL A 103 0.36 -7.51 -4.55
C VAL A 103 -0.69 -8.58 -4.79
N SER A 104 -1.73 -8.64 -3.95
CA SER A 104 -2.84 -9.57 -4.14
C SER A 104 -3.58 -9.25 -5.44
N MET A 105 -3.82 -7.96 -5.71
CA MET A 105 -4.65 -7.53 -6.82
C MET A 105 -3.94 -7.50 -8.18
N PHE A 106 -2.62 -7.42 -8.21
CA PHE A 106 -1.85 -7.37 -9.45
C PHE A 106 -2.22 -8.54 -10.39
N PRO A 107 -2.50 -8.31 -11.68
CA PRO A 107 -2.38 -7.05 -12.43
C PRO A 107 -3.66 -6.18 -12.47
N PHE A 108 -4.72 -6.53 -11.74
CA PHE A 108 -5.96 -5.77 -11.66
C PHE A 108 -5.83 -4.55 -10.74
N ILE A 109 -6.40 -3.43 -11.18
CA ILE A 109 -6.55 -2.20 -10.37
C ILE A 109 -8.00 -2.08 -9.91
N LEU A 110 -8.95 -2.32 -10.83
CA LEU A 110 -10.38 -2.22 -10.55
C LEU A 110 -11.12 -3.36 -11.26
N PRO A 111 -11.46 -4.44 -10.55
CA PRO A 111 -12.25 -5.54 -11.12
C PRO A 111 -13.71 -5.14 -11.29
N SER A 112 -14.33 -5.53 -12.40
CA SER A 112 -15.75 -5.34 -12.66
C SER A 112 -16.53 -6.62 -12.37
N SER A 113 -17.57 -6.52 -11.54
CA SER A 113 -18.44 -7.65 -11.20
C SER A 113 -19.52 -7.94 -12.26
N VAL A 114 -19.88 -6.94 -13.08
CA VAL A 114 -20.93 -7.07 -14.11
C VAL A 114 -20.34 -7.59 -15.43
N ASN A 115 -19.16 -7.10 -15.80
CA ASN A 115 -18.46 -7.54 -17.00
C ASN A 115 -16.96 -7.73 -16.66
N PRO A 116 -16.55 -8.94 -16.27
CA PRO A 116 -15.18 -9.23 -15.88
C PRO A 116 -14.14 -8.82 -16.93
N SER A 117 -14.43 -8.96 -18.22
CA SER A 117 -13.53 -8.54 -19.31
C SER A 117 -13.28 -7.04 -19.32
N ALA A 118 -14.24 -6.21 -18.90
CA ALA A 118 -14.10 -4.76 -18.80
C ALA A 118 -13.42 -4.29 -17.49
N SER A 119 -12.81 -5.19 -16.72
CA SER A 119 -12.00 -4.81 -15.55
C SER A 119 -10.84 -3.90 -15.97
N LEU A 120 -10.31 -3.06 -15.08
CA LEU A 120 -9.13 -2.24 -15.34
C LEU A 120 -7.89 -2.93 -14.78
N THR A 121 -6.85 -3.06 -15.60
CA THR A 121 -5.55 -3.64 -15.25
C THR A 121 -4.43 -2.66 -15.56
N VAL A 122 -3.25 -2.90 -15.00
CA VAL A 122 -2.08 -2.03 -15.22
C VAL A 122 -1.69 -1.88 -16.70
N TRP A 123 -2.02 -2.87 -17.53
CA TRP A 123 -1.64 -2.92 -18.94
C TRP A 123 -2.59 -2.13 -19.86
N ASP A 124 -3.89 -2.23 -19.61
CA ASP A 124 -4.93 -1.67 -20.49
C ASP A 124 -5.48 -0.32 -20.03
N SER A 125 -5.18 0.10 -18.80
CA SER A 125 -5.60 1.40 -18.24
C SER A 125 -4.41 2.36 -18.03
N SER A 126 -3.32 2.18 -18.77
CA SER A 126 -2.15 3.06 -18.72
C SER A 126 -2.24 4.19 -19.75
N SER A 127 -1.66 5.36 -19.44
CA SER A 127 -1.52 6.46 -20.39
C SER A 127 -0.52 6.11 -21.51
N SER A 128 -0.51 6.92 -22.57
CA SER A 128 0.46 6.77 -23.66
C SER A 128 1.91 6.76 -23.15
N HIS A 129 2.80 6.08 -23.88
CA HIS A 129 4.22 5.97 -23.51
C HIS A 129 4.87 7.34 -23.27
N LEU A 130 4.56 8.34 -24.11
CA LEU A 130 5.10 9.69 -23.96
C LEU A 130 4.64 10.35 -22.65
N THR A 131 3.35 10.27 -22.34
CA THR A 131 2.79 10.84 -21.11
C THR A 131 3.35 10.15 -19.86
N LEU A 132 3.44 8.82 -19.88
CA LEU A 132 3.99 8.03 -18.78
C LEU A 132 5.47 8.36 -18.55
N PHE A 133 6.25 8.52 -19.63
CA PHE A 133 7.65 8.92 -19.54
C PHE A 133 7.82 10.33 -18.95
N ILE A 134 7.02 11.29 -19.38
CA ILE A 134 7.04 12.65 -18.81
C ILE A 134 6.73 12.61 -17.31
N MET A 135 5.70 11.88 -16.89
CA MET A 135 5.32 11.74 -15.48
C MET A 135 6.39 11.03 -14.65
N LEU A 136 7.09 10.04 -15.22
CA LEU A 136 8.23 9.38 -14.59
C LEU A 136 9.36 10.38 -14.33
N VAL A 137 9.75 11.16 -15.35
CA VAL A 137 10.80 12.18 -15.23
C VAL A 137 10.42 13.22 -14.17
N SER A 138 9.17 13.71 -14.20
CA SER A 138 8.67 14.63 -13.17
C SER A 138 8.72 14.01 -11.78
N THR A 139 8.29 12.76 -11.61
CA THR A 139 8.32 12.07 -10.31
C THR A 139 9.74 11.89 -9.79
N VAL A 140 10.69 11.50 -10.65
CA VAL A 140 12.10 11.32 -10.29
C VAL A 140 12.75 12.62 -9.82
N ILE A 141 12.32 13.78 -10.33
CA ILE A 141 12.84 15.09 -9.92
C ILE A 141 12.11 15.63 -8.69
N PHE A 142 10.77 15.68 -8.73
CA PHE A 142 9.99 16.35 -7.68
C PHE A 142 9.82 15.50 -6.42
N MET A 143 9.73 14.16 -6.52
CA MET A 143 9.56 13.31 -5.33
C MET A 143 10.73 13.43 -4.35
N PRO A 144 12.02 13.35 -4.77
CA PRO A 144 13.13 13.56 -3.86
C PRO A 144 13.17 14.96 -3.24
N ILE A 145 12.83 16.00 -4.02
CA ILE A 145 12.77 17.38 -3.53
C ILE A 145 11.72 17.53 -2.43
N ILE A 146 10.51 16.97 -2.65
CA ILE A 146 9.42 16.99 -1.68
C ILE A 146 9.84 16.25 -0.39
N LEU A 147 10.47 15.08 -0.52
CA LEU A 147 10.96 14.31 0.63
C LEU A 147 12.05 15.05 1.40
N ALA A 148 12.99 15.70 0.71
CA ALA A 148 14.05 16.49 1.34
C ALA A 148 13.48 17.68 2.11
N TYR A 149 12.58 18.45 1.48
CA TYR A 149 11.92 19.58 2.13
C TYR A 149 11.08 19.14 3.34
N THR A 150 10.26 18.09 3.18
CA THR A 150 9.43 17.55 4.26
C THR A 150 10.29 17.05 5.43
N SER A 151 11.40 16.35 5.13
CA SER A 151 12.34 15.87 6.15
C SER A 151 13.05 17.03 6.88
N TRP A 152 13.39 18.10 6.15
CA TRP A 152 13.95 19.32 6.75
C TRP A 152 12.95 20.00 7.68
N VAL A 153 11.69 20.17 7.25
CA VAL A 153 10.62 20.74 8.10
C VAL A 153 10.43 19.93 9.38
N PHE A 154 10.35 18.59 9.29
CA PHE A 154 10.28 17.74 10.49
C PHE A 154 11.52 17.82 11.37
N SER A 155 12.69 18.08 10.80
CA SER A 155 13.93 18.26 11.56
C SER A 155 13.97 19.61 12.28
N VAL A 156 13.44 20.67 11.65
CA VAL A 156 13.34 22.03 12.25
C VAL A 156 12.30 22.07 13.35
N LEU A 157 11.14 21.41 13.15
CA LEU A 157 10.05 21.35 14.14
C LEU A 157 10.30 20.32 15.25
N ARG A 158 11.51 19.73 15.31
CA ARG A 158 11.82 18.70 16.28
C ARG A 158 11.93 19.30 17.69
N GLY A 159 10.94 19.01 18.52
CA GLY A 159 10.91 19.41 19.92
C GLY A 159 9.77 18.71 20.64
N LYS A 160 9.86 18.59 21.97
CA LYS A 160 8.71 18.19 22.78
C LYS A 160 7.83 19.41 22.95
N VAL A 161 6.53 19.25 22.74
CA VAL A 161 5.55 20.29 23.07
C VAL A 161 5.39 20.28 24.59
N ASP A 162 5.82 21.36 25.24
CA ASP A 162 5.76 21.48 26.69
C ASP A 162 4.37 21.99 27.11
N PRO A 163 3.59 21.23 27.90
CA PRO A 163 2.25 21.66 28.33
C PRO A 163 2.25 22.98 29.11
N GLU A 164 3.34 23.30 29.82
CA GLU A 164 3.51 24.57 30.54
C GLU A 164 3.65 25.76 29.58
N ALA A 165 4.31 25.55 28.43
CA ALA A 165 4.44 26.57 27.38
C ALA A 165 3.12 26.87 26.65
N ILE A 166 2.17 25.91 26.67
CA ILE A 166 0.81 26.10 26.14
C ILE A 166 -0.06 26.88 27.13
N GLN A 167 0.04 26.58 28.43
CA GLN A 167 -0.77 27.24 29.47
C GLN A 167 -0.38 28.72 29.68
N ASP A 168 0.89 29.08 29.50
CA ASP A 168 1.39 30.44 29.71
C ASP A 168 1.06 31.40 28.56
N GLY A 169 0.35 30.95 27.51
CA GLY A 169 -0.11 31.79 26.39
C GLY A 169 0.99 32.42 25.52
N LYS A 170 2.26 32.06 25.76
CA LYS A 170 3.44 32.63 25.08
C LYS A 170 3.74 31.99 23.72
N GLY A 171 3.04 30.92 23.36
CA GLY A 171 3.19 30.24 22.07
C GLY A 171 2.02 30.54 21.12
N HIS A 172 2.32 30.86 19.86
CA HIS A 172 1.35 30.88 18.76
C HIS A 172 0.93 29.44 18.38
N ALA A 173 0.34 28.70 19.30
CA ALA A 173 -0.23 27.37 19.07
C ALA A 173 -1.73 27.50 18.77
N TYR A 174 -2.18 26.89 17.68
CA TYR A 174 -3.59 26.82 17.25
C TYR A 174 -4.24 25.50 17.71
#